data_AF-F5BBE8-F1
#
_entry.id   AF-F5BBE8-F1
#
_cell.length_a   1.000
_cell.length_b   1.000
_cell.length_c   1.000
_cell.angle_alpha   90.00
_cell.angle_beta   90.00
_cell.angle_gamma   90.00
#
_symmetry.space_group_name_H-M   'P 1'
#
loop_
_entity.id
_entity.type
_entity.pdbx_description
1 polymer ?
#
loop_
_entity_poly.entity_id
_entity_poly.type
_entity_poly.pdbx_seq_one_letter_code
_entity_poly.pdbx_strand_id
1 'polypeptide(L)'
;TTHLVGSALSSPMLSLAAGLNGLAGPLHGLANQEVLNWLTKMKAAIGNDLSDEAIKNYLWSTLNAGQVVPGYGHAVLRKTDPRYVSQREFALRKLPDDPMFKLVSQVYKIAPGVLTEHGKTKNPYPNVDAHSGVLLQYYGLTEANYYTVLFGVSRALGVLPQLIIDRALGAPIERPKSYSTELSPSLLVLSCK
;
A
#
# COMPACT_ATOMS: atom_id res chain seq x y z
N THR A 1 6.89 8.09 12.60
CA THR A 1 6.84 7.55 13.98
C THR A 1 8.20 7.11 14.50
N THR A 2 8.91 6.16 13.85
CA THR A 2 10.25 5.73 14.33
C THR A 2 11.24 6.90 14.47
N HIS A 3 11.31 7.78 13.47
CA HIS A 3 12.13 9.00 13.54
C HIS A 3 11.71 9.92 14.71
N LEU A 4 10.42 10.29 14.79
CA LEU A 4 9.88 11.15 15.85
C LEU A 4 10.23 10.65 17.27
N VAL A 5 9.99 9.37 17.57
CA VAL A 5 10.33 8.79 18.88
C VAL A 5 11.84 8.77 19.11
N GLY A 6 12.62 8.46 18.07
CA GLY A 6 14.07 8.49 18.10
C GLY A 6 14.68 9.89 18.29
N SER A 7 14.00 10.95 17.85
CA SER A 7 14.44 12.34 18.02
C SER A 7 14.48 12.78 19.49
N ALA A 8 13.71 12.10 20.36
CA ALA A 8 13.76 12.27 21.82
C ALA A 8 14.85 11.41 22.49
N LEU A 9 15.81 10.87 21.72
CA LEU A 9 16.90 9.99 22.16
C LEU A 9 16.46 8.64 22.73
N SER A 10 15.22 8.20 22.43
CA SER A 10 14.79 6.84 22.72
C SER A 10 15.65 5.82 21.96
N SER A 11 15.86 4.64 22.56
CA SER A 11 16.63 3.58 21.92
C SER A 11 15.99 3.11 20.60
N PRO A 12 16.76 2.47 19.70
CA PRO A 12 16.23 1.92 18.46
C PRO A 12 15.07 0.94 18.67
N MET A 13 15.11 0.14 19.75
CA MET A 13 14.05 -0.83 20.07
C MET A 13 12.72 -0.15 20.37
N LEU A 14 12.74 0.89 21.22
CA LEU A 14 11.53 1.66 21.56
C LEU A 14 10.98 2.39 20.34
N SER A 15 11.89 2.96 19.54
CA SER A 15 11.55 3.72 18.34
C SER A 15 10.93 2.82 17.26
N LEU A 16 11.47 1.63 17.06
CA LEU A 16 10.91 0.65 16.11
C LEU A 16 9.56 0.12 16.60
N ALA A 17 9.42 -0.22 17.88
CA ALA A 17 8.14 -0.68 18.44
C ALA A 17 7.01 0.34 18.22
N ALA A 18 7.27 1.62 18.46
CA ALA A 18 6.31 2.68 18.15
C ALA A 18 6.00 2.78 16.65
N GLY A 19 7.02 2.59 15.79
CA GLY A 19 6.85 2.48 14.35
C GLY A 19 5.92 1.35 13.93
N LEU A 20 6.07 0.17 14.55
CA LEU A 20 5.23 -1.00 14.28
C LEU A 20 3.78 -0.79 14.75
N ASN A 21 3.55 -0.10 15.86
CA ASN A 21 2.19 0.27 16.28
C ASN A 21 1.51 1.18 15.25
N GLY A 22 2.25 2.13 14.66
CA GLY A 22 1.74 2.93 13.54
C GLY A 22 1.49 2.09 12.28
N LEU A 23 2.37 1.13 11.99
CA LEU A 23 2.23 0.22 10.84
C LEU A 23 1.02 -0.71 10.97
N ALA A 24 0.64 -1.10 12.18
CA ALA A 24 -0.54 -1.92 12.45
C ALA A 24 -1.87 -1.20 12.18
N GLY A 25 -1.85 0.13 12.00
CA GLY A 25 -3.04 0.91 11.66
C GLY A 25 -3.64 0.49 10.31
N PRO A 26 -4.99 0.37 10.20
CA PRO A 26 -5.65 -0.08 8.96
C PRO A 26 -5.28 0.73 7.71
N LEU A 27 -5.14 2.05 7.88
CA LEU A 27 -4.79 2.97 6.80
C LEU A 27 -3.31 2.91 6.39
N HIS A 28 -2.50 2.07 7.02
CA HIS A 28 -1.08 1.93 6.70
C HIS A 28 -0.69 0.51 6.29
N GLY A 29 -0.98 -0.49 7.11
CA GLY A 29 -0.36 -1.82 6.99
C GLY A 29 -1.21 -2.91 6.36
N LEU A 30 -2.44 -2.61 5.89
CA LEU A 30 -3.41 -3.62 5.47
C LEU A 30 -3.64 -3.74 3.95
N ALA A 31 -3.00 -2.89 3.14
CA ALA A 31 -3.26 -2.85 1.69
C ALA A 31 -3.07 -4.22 1.00
N ASN A 32 -2.05 -4.99 1.40
CA ASN A 32 -1.81 -6.34 0.86
C ASN A 32 -3.00 -7.27 1.15
N GLN A 33 -3.46 -7.31 2.41
CA GLN A 33 -4.58 -8.12 2.85
C GLN A 33 -5.89 -7.71 2.16
N GLU A 34 -6.13 -6.41 2.01
CA GLU A 34 -7.31 -5.87 1.32
C GLU A 34 -7.35 -6.31 -0.14
N VAL A 35 -6.21 -6.22 -0.84
CA VAL A 35 -6.07 -6.72 -2.21
C VAL A 35 -6.37 -8.22 -2.28
N LEU A 36 -5.75 -9.03 -1.41
CA LEU A 36 -5.91 -10.48 -1.46
C LEU A 36 -7.36 -10.91 -1.18
N ASN A 37 -8.00 -10.26 -0.22
CA ASN A 37 -9.41 -10.49 0.11
C ASN A 37 -10.34 -10.10 -1.06
N TRP A 38 -10.06 -8.98 -1.72
CA TRP A 38 -10.82 -8.55 -2.90
C TRP A 38 -10.64 -9.51 -4.08
N LEU A 39 -9.41 -9.94 -4.37
CA LEU A 39 -9.13 -10.94 -5.42
C LEU A 39 -9.80 -12.28 -5.13
N THR A 40 -9.84 -12.71 -3.87
CA THR A 40 -10.52 -13.95 -3.47
C THR A 40 -12.03 -13.87 -3.71
N LYS A 41 -12.65 -12.73 -3.36
CA LYS A 41 -14.07 -12.47 -3.65
C LYS A 41 -14.34 -12.42 -5.15
N MET A 42 -13.46 -11.78 -5.91
CA MET A 42 -13.53 -11.74 -7.37
C MET A 42 -13.46 -13.14 -7.97
N LYS A 43 -12.48 -13.94 -7.55
CA LYS A 43 -12.30 -15.33 -7.99
C LYS A 43 -13.52 -16.19 -7.69
N ALA A 44 -14.14 -16.01 -6.51
CA ALA A 44 -15.36 -16.71 -6.14
C ALA A 44 -16.57 -16.30 -7.02
N ALA A 45 -16.65 -15.03 -7.42
CA ALA A 45 -17.74 -14.50 -8.24
C ALA A 45 -17.64 -14.90 -9.71
N ILE A 46 -16.44 -14.85 -10.31
CA ILE A 46 -16.23 -15.13 -11.74
C ILE A 46 -15.82 -16.59 -12.01
N GLY A 47 -15.51 -17.37 -10.96
CA GLY A 47 -15.02 -18.73 -11.09
C GLY A 47 -13.69 -18.79 -11.86
N ASN A 48 -13.63 -19.62 -12.90
CA ASN A 48 -12.45 -19.78 -13.77
C ASN A 48 -12.49 -18.92 -15.03
N ASP A 49 -13.52 -18.09 -15.21
CA ASP A 49 -13.61 -17.18 -16.34
C ASP A 49 -12.67 -15.98 -16.16
N LEU A 50 -11.56 -15.99 -16.91
CA LEU A 50 -10.59 -14.90 -16.96
C LEU A 50 -10.72 -14.07 -18.24
N SER A 51 -11.86 -14.13 -18.93
CA SER A 51 -12.10 -13.31 -20.12
C SER A 51 -12.00 -11.82 -19.80
N ASP A 52 -11.57 -11.02 -20.79
CA ASP A 52 -11.50 -9.56 -20.65
C ASP A 52 -12.87 -8.98 -20.21
N GLU A 53 -13.97 -9.56 -20.67
CA GLU A 53 -15.35 -9.16 -20.34
C GLU A 53 -15.70 -9.44 -18.86
N ALA A 54 -15.48 -10.66 -18.36
CA ALA A 54 -15.77 -11.01 -16.97
C ALA A 54 -15.02 -10.10 -15.98
N ILE A 55 -13.75 -9.84 -16.29
CA ILE A 55 -12.87 -8.98 -15.49
C ILE A 55 -13.34 -7.52 -15.55
N LYS A 56 -13.64 -7.01 -16.75
CA LYS A 56 -14.18 -5.64 -16.93
C LYS A 56 -15.49 -5.46 -16.17
N ASN A 57 -16.41 -6.43 -16.26
CA ASN A 57 -17.71 -6.40 -15.58
C ASN A 57 -17.55 -6.35 -14.06
N TYR A 58 -16.67 -7.15 -13.48
CA TYR A 58 -16.43 -7.15 -12.03
C TYR A 58 -15.76 -5.85 -11.53
N LEU A 59 -14.84 -5.28 -12.33
CA LEU A 59 -14.23 -3.99 -12.02
C LEU A 59 -15.29 -2.87 -12.02
N TRP A 60 -16.16 -2.85 -13.02
CA TRP A 60 -17.27 -1.88 -13.07
C TRP A 60 -18.28 -2.10 -11.94
N SER A 61 -18.62 -3.34 -11.57
CA SER A 61 -19.51 -3.58 -10.43
C SER A 61 -18.91 -3.07 -9.12
N THR A 62 -17.59 -3.21 -8.94
CA THR A 62 -16.86 -2.66 -7.78
C THR A 62 -16.98 -1.13 -7.75
N LEU A 63 -16.71 -0.46 -8.87
CA LEU A 63 -16.74 1.01 -8.97
C LEU A 63 -18.17 1.57 -8.83
N ASN A 64 -19.16 0.93 -9.45
CA ASN A 64 -20.57 1.33 -9.39
C ASN A 64 -21.17 1.15 -7.99
N ALA A 65 -20.62 0.23 -7.18
CA ALA A 65 -20.94 0.10 -5.77
C ALA A 65 -20.30 1.20 -4.89
N GLY A 66 -19.60 2.17 -5.49
CA GLY A 66 -18.90 3.24 -4.77
C GLY A 66 -17.59 2.78 -4.11
N GLN A 67 -17.11 1.58 -4.42
CA GLN A 67 -15.85 1.06 -3.90
C GLN A 67 -14.68 1.44 -4.83
N VAL A 68 -13.46 1.29 -4.32
CA VAL A 68 -12.23 1.45 -5.10
C VAL A 68 -11.66 0.08 -5.47
N VAL A 69 -10.87 0.01 -6.55
CA VAL A 69 -10.12 -1.20 -6.90
C VAL A 69 -8.84 -1.23 -6.04
N PRO A 70 -8.71 -2.15 -5.06
CA PRO A 70 -7.59 -2.14 -4.13
C PRO A 70 -6.24 -2.33 -4.85
N GLY A 71 -5.21 -1.63 -4.37
CA GLY A 71 -3.88 -1.68 -4.96
C GLY A 71 -3.70 -0.82 -6.22
N TYR A 72 -4.75 -0.17 -6.74
CA TYR A 72 -4.71 0.74 -7.87
C TYR A 72 -5.11 2.17 -7.46
N GLY A 73 -4.62 3.18 -8.20
CA GLY A 73 -5.09 4.56 -8.03
C GLY A 73 -4.23 5.44 -7.11
N HIS A 74 -2.91 5.38 -7.24
CA HIS A 74 -2.00 6.15 -6.39
C HIS A 74 -1.98 7.64 -6.73
N ALA A 75 -1.96 8.51 -5.71
CA ALA A 75 -1.88 9.97 -5.90
C ALA A 75 -0.60 10.48 -6.61
N VAL A 76 0.49 9.70 -6.57
CA VAL A 76 1.85 10.17 -6.94
C VAL A 76 2.43 9.37 -8.11
N LEU A 77 2.30 8.04 -8.11
CA LEU A 77 2.88 7.18 -9.13
C LEU A 77 2.15 7.34 -10.48
N ARG A 78 2.85 7.88 -11.49
CA ARG A 78 2.31 8.12 -12.85
C ARG A 78 2.45 6.92 -13.80
N LYS A 79 3.04 5.83 -13.32
CA LYS A 79 3.29 4.57 -14.03
C LYS A 79 3.26 3.42 -13.04
N THR A 80 3.23 2.19 -13.55
CA THR A 80 3.33 0.96 -12.73
C THR A 80 4.50 1.06 -11.75
N ASP A 81 4.24 0.76 -10.48
CA ASP A 81 5.26 0.73 -9.43
C ASP A 81 6.35 -0.30 -9.80
N PRO A 82 7.64 0.06 -9.85
CA PRO A 82 8.69 -0.89 -10.16
C PRO A 82 8.71 -2.09 -9.18
N ARG A 83 8.25 -1.92 -7.93
CA ARG A 83 8.13 -3.01 -6.95
C ARG A 83 7.03 -4.01 -7.30
N TYR A 84 5.97 -3.56 -8.00
CA TYR A 84 4.98 -4.46 -8.59
C TYR A 84 5.61 -5.26 -9.73
N VAL A 85 6.34 -4.57 -10.62
CA VAL A 85 7.02 -5.20 -11.77
C VAL A 85 7.99 -6.30 -11.32
N SER A 86 8.84 -6.03 -10.33
CA SER A 86 9.79 -7.04 -9.82
C SER A 86 9.09 -8.29 -9.30
N GLN A 87 7.96 -8.14 -8.60
CA GLN A 87 7.15 -9.27 -8.12
C GLN A 87 6.49 -10.03 -9.28
N ARG A 88 6.01 -9.30 -10.28
CA ARG A 88 5.42 -9.90 -11.48
C ARG A 88 6.44 -10.72 -12.27
N GLU A 89 7.65 -10.22 -12.44
CA GLU A 89 8.73 -10.96 -13.09
C GLU A 89 9.12 -12.23 -12.32
N PHE A 90 9.13 -12.15 -10.98
CA PHE A 90 9.32 -13.33 -10.15
C PHE A 90 8.21 -14.36 -10.37
N ALA A 91 6.94 -13.92 -10.36
CA ALA A 91 5.79 -14.78 -10.57
C ALA A 91 5.80 -15.46 -11.95
N LEU A 92 6.09 -14.70 -13.01
CA LEU A 92 6.23 -15.24 -14.37
C LEU A 92 7.26 -16.38 -14.47
N ARG A 93 8.34 -16.30 -13.68
CA ARG A 93 9.40 -17.33 -13.70
C ARG A 93 9.10 -18.53 -12.82
N LYS A 94 8.30 -18.36 -11.76
CA LYS A 94 8.20 -19.36 -10.67
C LYS A 94 6.82 -19.94 -10.46
N LEU A 95 5.76 -19.20 -10.79
CA LEU A 95 4.37 -19.62 -10.65
C LEU A 95 3.49 -19.11 -11.81
N PRO A 96 3.92 -19.24 -13.09
CA PRO A 96 3.16 -18.70 -14.23
C PRO A 96 1.77 -19.33 -14.36
N ASP A 97 1.60 -20.56 -13.89
CA ASP A 97 0.36 -21.32 -14.01
C ASP A 97 -0.59 -21.19 -12.83
N ASP A 98 -0.19 -20.51 -11.76
CA ASP A 98 -1.01 -20.31 -10.58
C ASP A 98 -2.31 -19.55 -10.93
N PRO A 99 -3.50 -20.07 -10.55
CA PRO A 99 -4.78 -19.44 -10.89
C PRO A 99 -4.95 -18.03 -10.33
N MET A 100 -4.42 -17.74 -9.14
CA MET A 100 -4.52 -16.41 -8.53
C MET A 100 -3.57 -15.42 -9.20
N PHE A 101 -2.37 -15.84 -9.57
CA PHE A 101 -1.45 -15.03 -10.37
C PHE A 101 -1.99 -14.75 -11.78
N LYS A 102 -2.63 -15.72 -12.43
CA LYS A 102 -3.32 -15.51 -13.71
C LYS A 102 -4.43 -14.46 -13.57
N LEU A 103 -5.22 -14.51 -12.49
CA LEU A 103 -6.21 -13.48 -12.17
C LEU A 103 -5.55 -12.10 -11.97
N VAL A 104 -4.49 -11.99 -11.16
CA VAL A 104 -3.76 -10.73 -10.95
C VAL A 104 -3.22 -10.16 -12.25
N SER A 105 -2.64 -11.01 -13.12
CA SER A 105 -2.12 -10.61 -14.43
C SER A 105 -3.22 -10.08 -15.35
N GLN A 106 -4.41 -10.67 -15.27
CA GLN A 106 -5.54 -10.26 -16.08
C GLN A 106 -6.17 -8.95 -15.56
N VAL A 107 -6.27 -8.78 -14.24
CA VAL A 107 -6.64 -7.49 -13.62
C VAL A 107 -5.64 -6.41 -14.03
N TYR A 108 -4.34 -6.69 -14.04
CA TYR A 108 -3.31 -5.74 -14.49
C TYR A 108 -3.49 -5.29 -15.93
N LYS A 109 -3.89 -6.19 -16.83
CA LYS A 109 -4.17 -5.87 -18.23
C LYS A 109 -5.37 -4.93 -18.36
N ILE A 110 -6.44 -5.14 -17.59
CA ILE A 110 -7.75 -4.51 -17.83
C ILE A 110 -8.01 -3.30 -16.93
N ALA A 111 -7.63 -3.35 -15.65
CA ALA A 111 -7.95 -2.33 -14.67
C ALA A 111 -7.49 -0.92 -15.05
N PRO A 112 -6.28 -0.70 -15.63
CA PRO A 112 -5.87 0.65 -16.01
C PRO A 112 -6.84 1.33 -16.97
N GLY A 113 -7.32 0.60 -17.99
CA GLY A 113 -8.29 1.12 -18.96
C GLY A 113 -9.65 1.44 -18.32
N VAL A 114 -10.16 0.53 -17.49
CA VAL A 114 -11.44 0.74 -16.77
C VAL A 114 -11.36 1.95 -15.83
N LEU A 115 -10.26 2.10 -15.09
CA LEU A 115 -10.08 3.21 -14.16
C LEU A 115 -9.92 4.56 -14.89
N THR A 116 -9.29 4.56 -16.07
CA THR A 116 -9.27 5.73 -16.96
C THR A 116 -10.66 6.07 -17.48
N GLU A 117 -11.42 5.08 -17.95
CA GLU A 117 -12.80 5.24 -18.45
C GLU A 117 -13.73 5.78 -17.35
N HIS A 118 -13.59 5.30 -16.11
CA HIS A 118 -14.34 5.79 -14.95
C HIS A 118 -14.01 7.25 -14.56
N GLY A 119 -12.85 7.77 -14.93
CA GLY A 119 -12.52 9.21 -14.84
C GLY A 119 -12.22 9.77 -13.44
N LYS A 120 -12.42 9.02 -12.35
CA LYS A 120 -12.08 9.48 -10.98
C LYS A 120 -10.64 9.20 -10.56
N THR A 121 -9.93 8.32 -11.26
CA THR A 121 -8.58 7.89 -10.89
C THR A 121 -7.52 8.65 -11.67
N LYS A 122 -6.73 9.47 -10.98
CA LYS A 122 -5.67 10.29 -11.62
C LYS A 122 -4.56 9.43 -12.25
N ASN A 123 -4.09 8.40 -11.53
CA ASN A 123 -3.07 7.48 -12.04
C ASN A 123 -3.53 6.03 -11.86
N PRO A 124 -3.93 5.33 -12.92
CA PRO A 124 -4.66 4.06 -12.84
C PRO A 124 -3.73 2.83 -12.75
N TYR A 125 -2.54 2.99 -12.17
CA TYR A 125 -1.51 1.94 -12.13
C TYR A 125 -1.43 1.26 -10.75
N PRO A 126 -1.00 -0.02 -10.70
CA PRO A 126 -0.90 -0.74 -9.44
C PRO A 126 0.37 -0.38 -8.65
N ASN A 127 0.31 -0.66 -7.34
CA ASN A 127 1.45 -0.59 -6.42
C ASN A 127 1.93 -1.99 -5.99
N VAL A 128 2.98 -2.04 -5.16
CA VAL A 128 3.56 -3.29 -4.61
C VAL A 128 2.52 -4.24 -3.98
N ASP A 129 1.52 -3.70 -3.28
CA ASP A 129 0.54 -4.46 -2.50
C ASP A 129 -0.48 -5.18 -3.40
N ALA A 130 -0.64 -4.71 -4.64
CA ALA A 130 -1.50 -5.34 -5.66
C ALA A 130 -1.01 -6.74 -6.10
N HIS A 131 0.19 -7.17 -5.67
CA HIS A 131 0.81 -8.42 -6.11
C HIS A 131 1.34 -9.30 -4.98
N SER A 132 1.75 -8.74 -3.84
CA SER A 132 2.48 -9.49 -2.82
C SER A 132 1.67 -10.61 -2.17
N GLY A 133 0.37 -10.43 -1.98
CA GLY A 133 -0.49 -11.44 -1.36
C GLY A 133 -0.49 -12.77 -2.11
N VAL A 134 -0.61 -12.74 -3.45
CA VAL A 134 -0.65 -13.99 -4.25
C VAL A 134 0.68 -14.74 -4.23
N LEU A 135 1.80 -14.03 -4.11
CA LEU A 135 3.11 -14.67 -3.95
C LEU A 135 3.21 -15.40 -2.62
N LEU A 136 2.82 -14.75 -1.53
CA LEU A 136 2.85 -15.34 -0.19
C LEU A 136 1.95 -16.57 -0.11
N GLN A 137 0.71 -16.44 -0.60
CA GLN A 137 -0.26 -17.53 -0.58
C GLN A 137 0.21 -18.76 -1.35
N TYR A 138 0.83 -18.57 -2.53
CA TYR A 138 1.33 -19.66 -3.36
C TYR A 138 2.36 -20.54 -2.64
N TYR A 139 3.25 -19.93 -1.84
CA TYR A 139 4.26 -20.67 -1.06
C TYR A 139 3.78 -21.11 0.33
N GLY A 140 2.47 -21.08 0.59
CA GLY A 140 1.86 -21.60 1.82
C GLY A 140 1.78 -20.60 2.99
N LEU A 141 2.12 -19.33 2.78
CA LEU A 141 1.85 -18.27 3.76
C LEU A 141 0.44 -17.73 3.56
N THR A 142 -0.55 -18.42 4.12
CA THR A 142 -1.99 -18.16 3.91
C THR A 142 -2.63 -17.24 4.94
N GLU A 143 -1.94 -16.95 6.04
CA GLU A 143 -2.46 -16.19 7.17
C GLU A 143 -2.33 -14.68 6.89
N ALA A 144 -3.25 -14.10 6.11
CA ALA A 144 -3.18 -12.70 5.71
C ALA A 144 -3.01 -11.71 6.88
N ASN A 145 -3.59 -11.99 8.06
CA ASN A 145 -3.40 -11.19 9.27
C ASN A 145 -1.92 -11.10 9.71
N TYR A 146 -1.07 -12.04 9.30
CA TYR A 146 0.36 -12.05 9.59
C TYR A 146 1.19 -11.21 8.62
N TYR A 147 0.65 -10.80 7.46
CA TYR A 147 1.44 -10.14 6.40
C TYR A 147 2.05 -8.80 6.84
N THR A 148 1.38 -8.05 7.73
CA THR A 148 1.93 -6.80 8.29
C THR A 148 3.18 -7.06 9.12
N VAL A 149 3.36 -8.26 9.71
CA VAL A 149 4.60 -8.63 10.42
C VAL A 149 5.77 -8.72 9.45
N LEU A 150 5.59 -9.38 8.30
CA LEU A 150 6.60 -9.44 7.23
C LEU A 150 6.97 -8.05 6.74
N PHE A 151 5.96 -7.18 6.59
CA PHE A 151 6.18 -5.78 6.23
C PHE A 151 7.01 -5.04 7.30
N GLY A 152 6.70 -5.25 8.58
CA GLY A 152 7.46 -4.67 9.69
C GLY A 152 8.93 -5.07 9.68
N VAL A 153 9.22 -6.37 9.48
CA VAL A 153 10.61 -6.89 9.39
C VAL A 153 11.35 -6.25 8.21
N SER A 154 10.74 -6.20 7.02
CA SER A 154 11.33 -5.54 5.85
C SER A 154 11.57 -4.05 6.10
N ARG A 155 10.60 -3.35 6.71
CA ARG A 155 10.65 -1.91 6.97
C ARG A 155 11.73 -1.54 7.98
N ALA A 156 12.06 -2.41 8.93
CA ALA A 156 13.15 -2.20 9.89
C ALA A 156 14.49 -1.87 9.19
N LEU A 157 14.75 -2.48 8.03
CA LEU A 157 15.97 -2.26 7.23
C LEU A 157 16.05 -0.86 6.61
N GLY A 158 14.95 -0.11 6.54
CA GLY A 158 14.96 1.29 6.12
C GLY A 158 15.01 2.27 7.28
N VAL A 159 14.18 2.04 8.31
CA VAL A 159 14.02 3.02 9.40
C VAL A 159 15.15 2.98 10.43
N LEU A 160 15.78 1.82 10.65
CA LEU A 160 16.89 1.70 11.60
C LEU A 160 18.19 2.33 11.08
N PRO A 161 18.60 2.13 9.81
CA PRO A 161 19.75 2.87 9.26
C PRO A 161 19.52 4.38 9.24
N GLN A 162 18.31 4.84 8.91
CA GLN A 162 17.99 6.26 9.03
C GLN A 162 18.20 6.78 10.45
N LEU A 163 17.78 6.00 11.46
CA LEU A 163 17.98 6.38 12.86
C LEU A 163 19.47 6.48 13.24
N ILE A 164 20.35 5.64 12.67
CA ILE A 164 21.80 5.75 12.85
C ILE A 164 22.30 7.08 12.27
N ILE A 165 21.88 7.41 11.04
CA ILE A 165 22.24 8.66 10.37
C ILE A 165 21.75 9.87 11.18
N ASP A 166 20.52 9.84 11.69
CA ASP A 166 19.96 10.91 12.51
C ASP A 166 20.82 11.17 13.76
N ARG A 167 21.38 10.13 14.38
CA ARG A 167 22.30 10.28 15.52
C ARG A 167 23.67 10.78 15.08
N ALA A 168 24.23 10.24 14.01
CA ALA A 168 25.52 10.65 13.47
C ALA A 168 25.55 12.13 13.07
N LEU A 169 24.45 12.65 12.54
CA LEU A 169 24.31 14.06 12.16
C LEU A 169 23.85 14.97 13.31
N GLY A 170 23.60 14.42 14.51
CA GLY A 170 23.11 15.20 15.64
C GLY A 170 21.73 15.83 15.39
N ALA A 171 20.84 15.15 14.65
CA ALA A 171 19.51 15.67 14.36
C ALA A 171 18.74 15.98 15.66
N PRO A 172 18.16 17.19 15.79
CA PRO A 172 17.52 17.65 17.03
C PRO A 172 16.18 16.97 17.26
N ILE A 173 15.59 17.23 18.43
CA ILE A 173 14.22 16.82 18.76
C ILE A 173 13.21 17.40 17.75
N GLU A 174 12.33 16.55 17.23
CA GLU A 174 11.20 16.98 16.39
C GLU A 174 10.11 17.56 17.30
N ARG A 175 9.83 18.86 17.15
CA ARG A 175 8.88 19.60 18.01
C ARG A 175 8.08 20.62 17.21
N PRO A 176 7.11 20.19 16.38
CA PRO A 176 6.25 21.10 15.64
C PRO A 176 5.38 21.93 16.59
N LYS A 177 4.98 23.12 16.15
CA LYS A 177 3.95 23.92 16.84
C LYS A 177 2.57 23.44 16.40
N SER A 178 1.68 23.22 17.35
CA SER A 178 0.25 22.97 17.09
C SER A 178 -0.56 24.24 17.34
N TYR A 179 -1.60 24.45 16.55
CA TYR A 179 -2.54 25.56 16.69
C TYR A 179 -3.97 25.02 16.75
N SER A 180 -4.81 25.61 17.58
CA SER A 180 -6.24 25.29 17.62
C SER A 180 -6.98 25.98 16.47
N THR A 181 -8.18 25.49 16.15
CA THR A 181 -9.06 26.14 15.18
C THR A 181 -9.35 27.60 15.54
N GLU A 182 -9.50 27.90 16.84
CA GLU A 182 -9.75 29.25 17.36
C GLU A 182 -8.59 30.23 17.10
N LEU A 183 -7.35 29.75 17.05
CA LEU A 183 -6.17 30.58 16.79
C LEU A 183 -5.92 30.81 15.29
N SER A 184 -6.60 30.06 14.42
CA SER A 184 -6.36 30.09 12.97
C SER A 184 -6.77 31.43 12.31
N PRO A 185 -7.93 32.05 12.65
CA PRO A 185 -8.30 33.36 12.11
C PRO A 185 -7.35 34.49 12.51
N SER A 186 -6.80 34.46 13.74
CA SER A 186 -5.90 35.51 14.23
C SER A 186 -4.51 35.44 13.60
N LEU A 187 -4.06 34.25 13.20
CA LEU A 187 -2.83 34.06 12.42
C LEU A 187 -2.97 34.54 10.96
N LEU A 188 -4.14 34.38 10.34
CA LEU A 188 -4.41 34.86 8.98
C LEU A 188 -4.37 36.39 8.88
N VAL A 189 -4.82 37.11 9.91
CA VAL A 189 -4.81 38.59 9.93
C VAL A 189 -3.40 39.16 10.04
N LEU A 190 -2.47 38.42 10.67
CA LEU A 190 -1.07 38.86 10.83
C LEU A 190 -0.22 38.66 9.57
N SER A 191 -0.63 37.82 8.63
CA SER A 191 0.11 37.59 7.38
C SER A 191 -0.32 38.49 6.21
N CYS A 192 -1.35 39.32 6.40
CA CYS A 192 -1.87 40.29 5.43
C CYS A 192 -1.54 41.75 5.76
N LYS A 193 -0.61 42.00 6.70
CA LYS A 193 0.03 43.30 6.92
C LYS A 193 1.52 43.18 6.63
#